data_AF-F8GJ73-F1
#
_entry.id   AF-F8GJ73-F1
#
_cell.length_a   1.000
_cell.length_b   1.000
_cell.length_c   1.000
_cell.angle_alpha   90.00
_cell.angle_beta   90.00
_cell.angle_gamma   90.00
#
_symmetry.space_group_name_H-M   'P 1'
#
loop_
_entity.id
_entity.type
_entity.pdbx_description
1 polymer ?
#
loop_
_entity_poly.entity_id
_entity_poly.type
_entity_poly.pdbx_seq_one_letter_code
_entity_poly.pdbx_strand_id
1 'polypeptide(L)'
;MNNESFLKLLRIHFDDRNDRLMEKLSEEQQRFKASDVINSSSNSTLLHTVVKMELVESSDIIVETAFSVVDKEYLISNYPQIRKACSSAFMARTAEIEEIFLQYADYLEVASQNTEMTNPYMPLADFEFLQLIKINDKVSKAYQEHFNQSSHNLTPEIEKQPVHQAVLLRRPLFAMTFAILACITLIA
;
A
#
# COMPACT_ATOMS: atom_id res chain seq x y z
N MET A 1 -14.80 2.84 -1.70
CA MET A 1 -13.76 3.88 -1.84
C MET A 1 -14.07 4.73 -3.05
N ASN A 2 -14.07 6.06 -2.93
CA ASN A 2 -14.12 6.96 -4.07
C ASN A 2 -12.75 7.00 -4.76
N ASN A 3 -12.65 6.37 -5.94
CA ASN A 3 -11.39 6.34 -6.69
C ASN A 3 -10.98 7.72 -7.19
N GLU A 4 -11.91 8.66 -7.39
CA GLU A 4 -11.59 9.98 -7.91
C GLU A 4 -10.83 10.83 -6.87
N SER A 5 -11.31 10.87 -5.63
CA SER A 5 -10.63 11.53 -4.51
C SER A 5 -9.23 10.97 -4.29
N PHE A 6 -9.12 9.64 -4.32
CA PHE A 6 -7.86 8.91 -4.18
C PHE A 6 -6.86 9.28 -5.29
N LEU A 7 -7.26 9.20 -6.55
CA LEU A 7 -6.37 9.51 -7.69
C LEU A 7 -5.97 10.98 -7.73
N LYS A 8 -6.87 11.90 -7.37
CA LYS A 8 -6.56 13.35 -7.28
C LYS A 8 -5.50 13.64 -6.24
N LEU A 9 -5.61 13.05 -5.04
CA LEU A 9 -4.61 13.22 -3.99
C LEU A 9 -3.27 12.60 -4.36
N LEU A 10 -3.28 11.40 -4.97
CA LEU A 10 -2.05 10.80 -5.48
C LEU A 10 -1.36 11.68 -6.50
N ARG A 11 -2.11 12.31 -7.42
CA ARG A 11 -1.50 13.18 -8.43
C ARG A 11 -0.77 14.35 -7.80
N ILE A 12 -1.35 14.98 -6.78
CA ILE A 12 -0.70 16.08 -6.03
C ILE A 12 0.62 15.61 -5.41
N HIS A 13 0.64 14.43 -4.79
CA HIS A 13 1.86 13.88 -4.21
C HIS A 13 2.91 13.50 -5.25
N PHE A 14 2.49 12.98 -6.40
CA PHE A 14 3.40 12.51 -7.43
C PHE A 14 3.94 13.60 -8.34
N ASP A 15 3.22 14.71 -8.55
CA ASP A 15 3.72 15.85 -9.31
C ASP A 15 4.97 16.45 -8.63
N ASP A 16 4.92 16.76 -7.34
CA ASP A 16 6.08 17.27 -6.57
C ASP A 16 7.26 16.28 -6.57
N ARG A 17 6.97 14.98 -6.53
CA ARG A 17 8.02 13.95 -6.57
C ARG A 17 8.64 13.79 -7.94
N ASN A 18 7.85 13.91 -9.01
CA ASN A 18 8.36 13.87 -10.38
C ASN A 18 9.36 15.00 -10.61
N ASP A 19 9.03 16.21 -10.15
CA ASP A 19 9.94 17.36 -10.27
C ASP A 19 11.27 17.08 -9.57
N ARG A 20 11.24 16.53 -8.34
CA ARG A 20 12.45 16.15 -7.59
C ARG A 20 13.21 14.98 -8.22
N LEU A 21 12.50 14.01 -8.80
CA LEU A 21 13.12 12.88 -9.49
C LEU A 21 13.86 13.36 -10.73
N MET A 22 13.23 14.22 -11.54
CA MET A 22 13.86 14.83 -12.71
C MET A 22 15.08 15.68 -12.32
N GLU A 23 15.00 16.45 -11.22
CA GLU A 23 16.14 17.21 -10.69
C GLU A 23 17.31 16.28 -10.32
N LYS A 24 17.07 15.25 -9.51
CA LYS A 24 18.10 14.26 -9.13
C LYS A 24 18.72 13.55 -10.33
N LEU A 25 17.88 13.12 -11.28
CA LEU A 25 18.37 12.46 -12.50
C LEU A 25 19.22 13.41 -13.35
N SER A 26 18.84 14.68 -13.43
CA SER A 26 19.62 15.71 -14.13
C SER A 26 20.96 15.98 -13.44
N GLU A 27 20.98 16.10 -12.11
CA GLU A 27 22.21 16.28 -11.34
C GLU A 27 23.19 15.12 -11.54
N GLU A 28 22.70 13.88 -11.44
CA GLU A 28 23.53 12.70 -11.66
C GLU A 28 24.04 12.65 -13.12
N GLN A 29 23.21 13.00 -14.10
CA GLN A 29 23.64 13.12 -15.49
C GLN A 29 24.77 14.16 -15.67
N GLN A 30 24.68 15.32 -15.01
CA GLN A 30 25.72 16.35 -15.07
C GLN A 30 27.03 15.88 -14.40
N ARG A 31 26.93 15.21 -13.24
CA ARG A 31 28.10 14.61 -12.57
C ARG A 31 28.81 13.60 -13.48
N PHE A 32 28.05 12.79 -14.20
CA PHE A 32 28.63 11.84 -15.16
C PHE A 32 29.32 12.54 -16.34
N LYS A 33 28.76 13.64 -16.85
CA LYS A 33 29.41 14.45 -17.91
C LYS A 33 30.71 15.11 -17.45
N ALA A 34 30.81 15.47 -16.17
CA ALA A 34 31.98 16.12 -15.60
C ALA A 34 33.08 15.14 -15.14
N SER A 35 32.73 13.88 -14.93
CA SER A 35 33.63 12.81 -14.54
C SER A 35 34.34 12.22 -15.77
N ASP A 36 35.63 12.53 -15.96
CA ASP A 36 36.50 11.91 -16.99
C ASP A 36 36.70 10.38 -16.79
N VAL A 37 36.11 9.79 -15.74
CA VAL A 37 36.20 8.35 -15.44
C VAL A 37 34.89 7.67 -15.81
N ILE A 38 34.89 7.01 -16.97
CA ILE A 38 33.80 6.15 -17.43
C ILE A 38 33.87 4.83 -16.65
N ASN A 39 33.25 4.77 -15.47
CA ASN A 39 32.95 3.49 -14.82
C ASN A 39 31.44 3.22 -14.92
N SER A 40 31.00 2.81 -16.11
CA SER A 40 29.58 2.72 -16.51
C SER A 40 28.75 1.80 -15.60
N SER A 41 29.35 0.78 -14.98
CA SER A 41 28.64 -0.13 -14.06
C SER A 41 28.23 0.54 -12.74
N SER A 42 29.04 1.45 -12.21
CA SER A 42 28.74 2.18 -10.97
C SER A 42 27.60 3.17 -11.17
N ASN A 43 27.55 3.79 -12.36
CA ASN A 43 26.58 4.81 -12.73
C ASN A 43 25.19 4.21 -12.99
N SER A 44 25.12 3.09 -13.71
CA SER A 44 23.88 2.32 -13.89
C SER A 44 23.31 1.85 -12.54
N THR A 45 24.17 1.36 -11.63
CA THR A 45 23.78 0.93 -10.28
C THR A 45 23.18 2.08 -9.46
N LEU A 46 23.77 3.27 -9.54
CA LEU A 46 23.27 4.45 -8.82
C LEU A 46 21.89 4.87 -9.32
N LEU A 47 21.68 4.87 -10.64
CA LEU A 47 20.39 5.21 -11.23
C LEU A 47 19.29 4.18 -10.89
N HIS A 48 19.60 2.89 -10.97
CA HIS A 48 18.69 1.85 -10.49
C HIS A 48 18.37 2.00 -9.00
N THR A 49 19.31 2.48 -8.19
CA THR A 49 19.07 2.76 -6.77
C THR A 49 18.09 3.92 -6.59
N VAL A 50 18.25 5.01 -7.34
CA VAL A 50 17.30 6.14 -7.33
C VAL A 50 15.88 5.68 -7.69
N VAL A 51 15.73 4.92 -8.77
CA VAL A 51 14.43 4.36 -9.19
C VAL A 51 13.84 3.44 -8.11
N LYS A 52 14.65 2.54 -7.53
CA LYS A 52 14.19 1.63 -6.48
C LYS A 52 13.70 2.39 -5.25
N MET A 53 14.42 3.41 -4.80
CA MET A 53 13.98 4.25 -3.67
C MET A 53 12.66 4.96 -3.99
N GLU A 54 12.54 5.54 -5.19
CA GLU A 54 11.31 6.21 -5.62
C GLU A 54 10.09 5.28 -5.61
N LEU A 55 10.27 4.04 -6.05
CA LEU A 55 9.22 3.01 -6.01
C LEU A 55 8.84 2.61 -4.57
N VAL A 56 9.81 2.50 -3.65
CA VAL A 56 9.49 2.23 -2.23
C VAL A 56 8.65 3.37 -1.66
N GLU A 57 9.09 4.61 -1.82
CA GLU A 57 8.42 5.76 -1.25
C GLU A 57 7.04 5.99 -1.89
N SER A 58 6.91 5.73 -3.20
CA SER A 58 5.62 5.71 -3.90
C SER A 58 4.65 4.69 -3.29
N SER A 59 5.15 3.53 -2.86
CA SER A 59 4.33 2.50 -2.22
C SER A 59 3.71 2.98 -0.90
N ASP A 60 4.46 3.74 -0.10
CA ASP A 60 4.00 4.29 1.18
C ASP A 60 2.92 5.35 0.96
N ILE A 61 3.18 6.31 0.05
CA ILE A 61 2.23 7.37 -0.32
C ILE A 61 0.91 6.78 -0.81
N ILE A 62 0.95 5.72 -1.61
CA ILE A 62 -0.26 5.05 -2.12
C ILE A 62 -1.12 4.52 -0.99
N VAL A 63 -0.52 3.82 -0.04
CA VAL A 63 -1.26 3.23 1.08
C VAL A 63 -1.78 4.32 2.01
N GLU A 64 -0.95 5.29 2.38
CA GLU A 64 -1.34 6.41 3.23
C GLU A 64 -2.48 7.23 2.63
N THR A 65 -2.40 7.52 1.33
CA THR A 65 -3.44 8.28 0.62
C THR A 65 -4.76 7.51 0.58
N ALA A 66 -4.70 6.20 0.33
CA ALA A 66 -5.90 5.35 0.31
C ALA A 66 -6.62 5.41 1.67
N PHE A 67 -5.90 5.25 2.77
CA PHE A 67 -6.50 5.28 4.10
C PHE A 67 -6.92 6.69 4.55
N SER A 68 -6.22 7.74 4.13
CA SER A 68 -6.68 9.12 4.36
C SER A 68 -8.05 9.39 3.72
N VAL A 69 -8.31 8.85 2.52
CA VAL A 69 -9.61 8.99 1.86
C VAL A 69 -10.68 8.17 2.57
N VAL A 70 -10.37 6.93 2.94
CA VAL A 70 -11.28 6.05 3.70
C VAL A 70 -11.73 6.73 5.00
N ASP A 71 -10.79 7.31 5.74
CA ASP A 71 -11.06 8.00 7.01
C ASP A 71 -11.87 9.29 6.81
N LYS A 72 -11.46 10.16 5.87
CA LYS A 72 -12.13 11.45 5.62
C LYS A 72 -13.55 11.30 5.08
N GLU A 73 -13.79 10.28 4.27
CA GLU A 73 -15.12 10.03 3.68
C GLU A 73 -16.01 9.16 4.60
N TYR A 74 -15.55 8.81 5.81
CA TYR A 74 -16.24 7.93 6.76
C TYR A 74 -16.72 6.62 6.12
N LEU A 75 -15.94 6.09 5.16
CA LEU A 75 -16.32 4.91 4.41
C LEU A 75 -15.78 3.66 5.10
N ILE A 76 -16.65 2.77 5.57
CA ILE A 76 -16.24 1.37 5.80
C ILE A 76 -16.01 0.74 4.42
N SER A 77 -14.77 0.85 3.94
CA SER A 77 -14.40 0.48 2.59
C SER A 77 -14.09 -1.02 2.49
N ASN A 78 -14.50 -1.66 1.40
CA ASN A 78 -14.27 -3.09 1.18
C ASN A 78 -12.77 -3.37 0.94
N TYR A 79 -12.14 -4.24 1.75
CA TYR A 79 -10.71 -4.59 1.64
C TYR A 79 -10.26 -4.93 0.20
N PRO A 80 -10.92 -5.86 -0.53
CA PRO A 80 -10.66 -6.12 -1.95
C PRO A 80 -10.61 -4.87 -2.84
N GLN A 81 -11.47 -3.88 -2.60
CA GLN A 81 -11.51 -2.66 -3.42
C GLN A 81 -10.32 -1.76 -3.14
N ILE A 82 -9.96 -1.56 -1.86
CA ILE A 82 -8.77 -0.78 -1.46
C ILE A 82 -7.52 -1.44 -2.03
N ARG A 83 -7.38 -2.75 -1.81
CA ARG A 83 -6.24 -3.53 -2.31
C ARG A 83 -6.07 -3.41 -3.82
N LYS A 84 -7.17 -3.55 -4.58
CA LYS A 84 -7.16 -3.40 -6.03
C LYS A 84 -6.72 -1.99 -6.44
N ALA A 85 -7.27 -0.96 -5.81
CA ALA A 85 -6.95 0.43 -6.14
C ALA A 85 -5.48 0.77 -5.85
N CYS A 86 -4.94 0.36 -4.70
CA CYS A 86 -3.52 0.54 -4.37
C CYS A 86 -2.60 -0.19 -5.36
N SER A 87 -2.95 -1.43 -5.72
CA SER A 87 -2.17 -2.21 -6.70
C SER A 87 -2.19 -1.57 -8.08
N SER A 88 -3.37 -1.11 -8.55
CA SER A 88 -3.51 -0.41 -9.83
C SER A 88 -2.76 0.92 -9.85
N ALA A 89 -2.82 1.69 -8.77
CA ALA A 89 -2.07 2.95 -8.65
C ALA A 89 -0.56 2.71 -8.69
N PHE A 90 -0.07 1.65 -8.04
CA PHE A 90 1.35 1.32 -8.07
C PHE A 90 1.82 0.94 -9.46
N MET A 91 1.07 0.10 -10.19
CA MET A 91 1.41 -0.26 -11.56
C MET A 91 1.49 0.97 -12.48
N ALA A 92 0.54 1.89 -12.35
CA ALA A 92 0.56 3.14 -13.11
C ALA A 92 1.79 4.00 -12.75
N ARG A 93 2.13 4.07 -11.46
CA ARG A 93 3.29 4.81 -10.97
C ARG A 93 4.62 4.22 -11.44
N THR A 94 4.73 2.90 -11.45
CA THR A 94 5.91 2.20 -11.99
C THR A 94 6.13 2.56 -13.45
N ALA A 95 5.09 2.51 -14.28
CA ALA A 95 5.19 2.88 -15.69
C ALA A 95 5.60 4.34 -15.90
N GLU A 96 5.07 5.27 -15.08
CA GLU A 96 5.44 6.69 -15.13
C GLU A 96 6.91 6.92 -14.75
N ILE A 97 7.40 6.27 -13.68
CA ILE A 97 8.81 6.37 -13.27
C ILE A 97 9.73 5.74 -14.31
N GLU A 98 9.34 4.62 -14.91
CA GLU A 98 10.09 3.97 -15.98
C GLU A 98 10.17 4.89 -17.21
N GLU A 99 9.09 5.55 -17.60
CA GLU A 99 9.10 6.53 -18.69
C GLU A 99 10.03 7.71 -18.38
N ILE A 100 9.97 8.29 -17.17
CA ILE A 100 10.90 9.34 -16.75
C ILE A 100 12.33 8.82 -16.79
N PHE A 101 12.59 7.60 -16.33
CA PHE A 101 13.92 7.02 -16.34
C PHE A 101 14.45 6.84 -17.77
N LEU A 102 13.63 6.31 -18.68
CA LEU A 102 13.99 6.06 -20.08
C LEU A 102 14.36 7.34 -20.83
N GLN A 103 13.69 8.47 -20.55
CA GLN A 103 14.05 9.78 -21.11
C GLN A 103 15.50 10.21 -20.78
N TYR A 104 16.08 9.67 -19.71
CA TYR A 104 17.46 9.94 -19.28
C TYR A 104 18.41 8.77 -19.58
N ALA A 105 17.86 7.60 -19.95
CA ALA A 105 18.61 6.36 -20.18
C ALA A 105 19.25 6.24 -21.58
N ASP A 106 18.83 7.03 -22.57
CA ASP A 106 19.50 7.14 -23.89
C ASP A 106 21.01 7.47 -23.74
N TYR A 107 21.41 8.04 -22.60
CA TYR A 107 22.80 8.35 -22.26
C TYR A 107 23.59 7.15 -21.70
N LEU A 108 22.92 6.09 -21.21
CA LEU A 108 23.54 4.91 -20.61
C LEU A 108 23.94 3.84 -21.65
N GLU A 109 23.15 3.69 -22.73
CA GLU A 109 23.44 2.69 -23.77
C GLU A 109 24.75 2.95 -24.51
N VAL A 110 25.17 4.21 -24.63
CA VAL A 110 26.47 4.58 -25.23
C VAL A 110 27.64 4.13 -24.35
N ALA A 111 27.45 4.00 -23.04
CA ALA A 111 28.49 3.62 -22.08
C ALA A 111 28.51 2.11 -21.72
N SER A 112 27.49 1.34 -22.13
CA SER A 112 27.31 -0.07 -21.73
C SER A 112 27.60 -1.09 -22.84
N GLN A 113 28.18 -0.69 -23.97
CA GLN A 113 28.54 -1.62 -25.06
C GLN A 113 29.61 -2.67 -24.69
N ASN A 114 30.17 -2.63 -23.48
CA ASN A 114 30.93 -3.75 -22.94
C ASN A 114 30.03 -4.72 -22.18
N THR A 115 29.63 -5.73 -22.95
CA THR A 115 29.22 -7.08 -22.58
C THR A 115 29.60 -7.57 -21.17
N GLU A 116 28.64 -8.25 -20.55
CA GLU A 116 28.83 -9.20 -19.45
C GLU A 116 29.27 -8.62 -18.09
N MET A 117 28.35 -7.96 -17.38
CA MET A 117 28.41 -7.94 -15.91
C MET A 117 27.15 -8.53 -15.30
N THR A 118 27.31 -9.80 -14.98
CA THR A 118 26.59 -10.64 -14.03
C THR A 118 26.29 -9.94 -12.70
N ASN A 119 25.07 -9.38 -12.66
CA ASN A 119 24.12 -9.33 -11.55
C ASN A 119 24.52 -9.97 -10.19
N PRO A 120 24.64 -9.15 -9.11
CA PRO A 120 24.25 -9.54 -7.76
C PRO A 120 23.01 -8.79 -7.24
N TYR A 121 22.35 -7.98 -8.08
CA TYR A 121 21.21 -7.14 -7.74
C TYR A 121 19.92 -7.56 -8.47
N MET A 122 18.86 -7.76 -7.69
CA MET A 122 17.49 -7.96 -8.16
C MET A 122 17.16 -7.08 -9.39
N PRO A 123 16.80 -7.68 -10.54
CA PRO A 123 16.26 -6.99 -11.70
C PRO A 123 15.13 -6.04 -11.30
N LEU A 124 14.94 -4.94 -12.04
CA LEU A 124 13.93 -3.94 -11.70
C LEU A 124 12.52 -4.55 -11.67
N ALA A 125 12.20 -5.41 -12.63
CA ALA A 125 10.94 -6.16 -12.68
C ALA A 125 10.70 -7.04 -11.43
N ASP A 126 11.74 -7.73 -10.95
CA ASP A 126 11.64 -8.53 -9.72
C ASP A 126 11.42 -7.63 -8.48
N PHE A 127 12.04 -6.45 -8.47
CA PHE A 127 11.85 -5.47 -7.41
C PHE A 127 10.45 -4.89 -7.40
N GLU A 128 9.92 -4.49 -8.55
CA GLU A 128 8.54 -4.02 -8.72
C GLU A 128 7.54 -5.06 -8.21
N PHE A 129 7.73 -6.32 -8.58
CA PHE A 129 6.93 -7.43 -8.09
C PHE A 129 6.97 -7.55 -6.56
N LEU A 130 8.14 -7.44 -5.95
CA LEU A 130 8.25 -7.44 -4.49
C LEU A 130 7.58 -6.22 -3.85
N GLN A 131 7.65 -5.04 -4.47
CA GLN A 131 6.95 -3.85 -3.95
C GLN A 131 5.43 -4.03 -4.02
N LEU A 132 4.89 -4.68 -5.04
CA LEU A 132 3.47 -5.04 -5.09
C LEU A 132 3.06 -5.98 -3.96
N ILE A 133 3.89 -6.98 -3.65
CA ILE A 133 3.66 -7.86 -2.48
C ILE A 133 3.66 -7.02 -1.19
N LYS A 134 4.63 -6.11 -1.03
CA LYS A 134 4.72 -5.22 0.14
C LYS A 134 3.51 -4.29 0.25
N ILE A 135 3.01 -3.74 -0.85
CA ILE A 135 1.78 -2.93 -0.85
C ILE A 135 0.62 -3.75 -0.33
N ASN A 136 0.46 -4.99 -0.78
CA ASN A 136 -0.62 -5.85 -0.28
C ASN A 136 -0.52 -6.09 1.22
N ASP A 137 0.69 -6.33 1.75
CA ASP A 137 0.91 -6.49 3.20
C ASP A 137 0.60 -5.18 3.97
N LYS A 138 1.11 -4.04 3.49
CA LYS A 138 0.85 -2.71 4.07
C LYS A 138 -0.64 -2.38 4.10
N VAL A 139 -1.35 -2.60 2.99
CA VAL A 139 -2.80 -2.39 2.90
C VAL A 139 -3.54 -3.32 3.86
N SER A 140 -3.12 -4.59 3.99
CA SER A 140 -3.75 -5.53 4.93
C SER A 140 -3.60 -5.07 6.37
N LYS A 141 -2.41 -4.59 6.77
CA LYS A 141 -2.14 -4.08 8.12
C LYS A 141 -2.95 -2.82 8.41
N ALA A 142 -2.88 -1.83 7.53
CA ALA A 142 -3.63 -0.58 7.66
C ALA A 142 -5.15 -0.82 7.70
N TYR A 143 -5.65 -1.81 6.94
CA TYR A 143 -7.06 -2.20 6.98
C TYR A 143 -7.47 -2.78 8.33
N GLN A 144 -6.66 -3.68 8.90
CA GLN A 144 -6.92 -4.24 10.22
C GLN A 144 -6.91 -3.16 11.31
N GLU A 145 -5.96 -2.22 11.24
CA GLU A 145 -5.90 -1.08 12.15
C GLU A 145 -7.15 -0.20 12.05
N HIS A 146 -7.55 0.19 10.84
CA HIS A 146 -8.75 0.98 10.60
C HIS A 146 -10.03 0.28 11.10
N PHE A 147 -10.16 -1.04 10.87
CA PHE A 147 -11.30 -1.82 11.34
C PHE A 147 -11.34 -1.92 12.88
N ASN A 148 -10.19 -2.12 13.53
CA ASN A 148 -10.09 -2.17 14.98
C ASN A 148 -10.45 -0.82 15.63
N GLN A 149 -9.96 0.29 15.06
CA GLN A 149 -10.31 1.64 15.52
C GLN A 149 -11.81 1.94 15.34
N SER A 150 -12.37 1.58 14.18
CA SER A 150 -13.80 1.78 13.90
C SER A 150 -14.70 0.90 14.77
N SER A 151 -14.29 -0.32 15.09
CA SER A 151 -15.05 -1.22 15.97
C SER A 151 -15.01 -0.79 17.44
N HIS A 152 -13.89 -0.23 17.93
CA HIS A 152 -13.83 0.38 19.26
C HIS A 152 -14.75 1.59 19.41
N ASN A 153 -14.92 2.39 18.37
CA ASN A 153 -15.84 3.54 18.35
C ASN A 153 -17.33 3.15 18.23
N LEU A 154 -17.64 1.87 17.96
CA LEU A 154 -19.01 1.35 17.90
C LEU A 154 -19.47 0.66 19.19
N THR A 155 -18.59 0.53 20.20
CA THR A 155 -19.02 0.17 21.55
C THR A 155 -19.76 1.37 22.13
N PRO A 156 -21.08 1.32 22.37
CA PRO A 156 -21.72 2.38 23.14
C PRO A 156 -21.05 2.37 24.51
N GLU A 157 -20.57 3.52 24.97
CA GLU A 157 -20.44 3.73 26.40
C GLU A 157 -21.79 3.36 27.01
N ILE A 158 -21.84 2.22 27.71
CA ILE A 158 -22.96 1.92 28.60
C ILE A 158 -22.85 2.99 29.68
N GLU A 159 -23.53 4.10 29.43
CA GLU A 159 -23.72 5.19 30.37
C GLU A 159 -24.19 4.55 31.67
N LYS A 160 -23.31 4.58 32.68
CA LYS A 160 -23.63 4.12 34.02
C LYS A 160 -24.69 5.06 34.59
N GLN A 161 -25.95 4.83 34.25
CA GLN A 161 -27.07 5.43 34.99
C GLN A 161 -27.03 4.90 36.43
N PRO A 162 -27.03 5.77 37.44
CA PRO A 162 -27.06 5.32 38.81
C PRO A 162 -28.50 5.35 39.35
N VAL A 163 -28.78 4.35 40.19
CA VAL A 163 -29.68 4.37 41.35
C VAL A 163 -31.13 3.82 41.22
N HIS A 164 -31.28 2.65 41.87
CA HIS A 164 -32.38 2.11 42.69
C HIS A 164 -33.62 1.40 42.10
N GLN A 165 -33.58 0.07 42.30
CA GLN A 165 -34.59 -0.82 42.92
C GLN A 165 -36.05 -0.80 42.42
N ALA A 166 -36.42 -1.89 41.74
CA ALA A 166 -37.53 -2.79 42.12
C ALA A 166 -37.45 -4.06 41.24
N VAL A 167 -36.96 -5.19 41.74
CA VAL A 167 -37.79 -6.31 42.26
C VAL A 167 -38.39 -7.21 41.14
N LEU A 168 -38.00 -8.49 41.20
CA LEU A 168 -38.65 -9.70 40.67
C LEU A 168 -38.70 -9.90 39.14
N LEU A 169 -37.81 -10.74 38.59
CA LEU A 169 -38.04 -12.19 38.48
C LEU A 169 -36.82 -12.90 37.86
N ARG A 170 -36.31 -13.88 38.59
CA ARG A 170 -35.41 -14.93 38.07
C ARG A 170 -36.11 -15.68 36.93
N ARG A 171 -35.42 -15.95 35.82
CA ARG A 171 -35.08 -17.32 35.35
C ARG A 171 -34.21 -17.29 34.08
N PRO A 172 -33.21 -18.18 33.98
CA PRO A 172 -32.33 -18.30 32.81
C PRO A 172 -33.02 -19.09 31.68
N LEU A 173 -32.95 -18.56 30.45
CA LEU A 173 -33.29 -19.24 29.20
C LEU A 173 -32.19 -20.26 28.82
N PHE A 174 -32.02 -21.28 29.66
CA PHE A 174 -31.26 -22.48 29.37
C PHE A 174 -32.15 -23.70 29.64
N ALA A 175 -33.22 -23.85 28.85
CA ALA A 175 -34.08 -25.04 28.89
C ALA A 175 -34.95 -25.23 27.63
N MET A 176 -34.45 -24.90 26.43
CA MET A 176 -35.17 -25.20 25.17
C MET A 176 -34.26 -25.76 24.07
N THR A 177 -33.31 -26.62 24.43
CA THR A 177 -32.56 -27.44 23.45
C THR A 177 -32.48 -28.92 23.81
N PHE A 178 -32.98 -29.35 24.98
CA PHE A 178 -32.98 -30.77 25.37
C PHE A 178 -34.34 -31.49 25.20
N ALA A 179 -35.41 -30.78 24.80
CA ALA A 179 -36.72 -31.40 24.58
C ALA A 179 -36.92 -32.00 23.17
N ILE A 180 -36.03 -31.70 22.20
CA ILE A 180 -36.13 -32.24 20.84
C ILE A 180 -35.25 -33.49 20.66
N LEU A 181 -34.25 -33.71 21.52
CA LEU A 181 -33.38 -34.90 21.43
C LEU A 181 -33.92 -36.14 22.17
N ALA A 182 -34.93 -36.00 23.04
CA ALA A 182 -35.55 -37.12 23.75
C ALA A 182 -36.80 -37.70 23.03
N CYS A 183 -37.27 -37.08 21.95
CA CYS A 183 -38.37 -37.61 21.14
C CYS A 183 -37.92 -38.34 19.86
N ILE A 184 -36.62 -38.34 19.54
CA ILE A 184 -36.08 -39.04 18.35
C ILE A 184 -35.48 -40.41 18.70
N THR A 185 -35.25 -40.74 19.97
CA THR A 185 -34.70 -42.03 20.40
C THR A 185 -35.73 -42.97 21.07
N LEU A 186 -37.03 -42.69 20.93
CA LEU A 186 -38.12 -43.57 21.40
C LEU A 186 -39.03 -44.07 20.25
N ILE A 187 -38.59 -43.93 18.99
CA ILE A 187 -39.18 -44.58 17.80
C ILE A 187 -38.06 -45.26 16.97
N ALA A 188 -37.23 -46.06 17.65
CA ALA A 188 -36.37 -47.07 17.04
C ALA A 188 -36.31 -48.30 17.95
#